data_AF-A0A3M1UED7-F1
#
_entry.id   AF-A0A3M1UED7-F1
#
_cell.length_a   1.000
_cell.length_b   1.000
_cell.length_c   1.000
_cell.angle_alpha   90.00
_cell.angle_beta   90.00
_cell.angle_gamma   90.00
#
_symmetry.space_group_name_H-M   'P 1'
#
loop_
_entity.id
_entity.type
_entity.pdbx_description
1 polymer ?
#
loop_
_entity_poly.entity_id
_entity_poly.type
_entity_poly.pdbx_seq_one_letter_code
_entity_poly.pdbx_strand_id
1 'polypeptide(L)' 'MLALLLALPAPAAPVRTPEGLPAELVHAVESATGGRVLAAEPAERDGVPGLRFRVLTPDGRVRHVWRPWAGPRERRR' A
#
# COMPACT_ATOMS: atom_id res chain seq x y z
N MET A 1 33.78 8.75 -18.50
CA MET A 1 33.33 7.51 -17.84
C MET A 1 31.87 7.71 -17.45
N LEU A 2 30.93 7.09 -18.16
CA LEU A 2 29.49 7.23 -17.90
C LEU A 2 29.10 6.16 -16.88
N ALA A 3 28.80 6.54 -15.63
CA ALA A 3 28.26 5.62 -14.65
C ALA A 3 26.80 5.34 -14.99
N LEU A 4 26.53 4.21 -15.63
CA LEU A 4 25.19 3.67 -15.82
C LEU A 4 24.67 3.26 -14.43
N LEU A 5 23.90 4.14 -13.79
CA LEU A 5 23.14 3.82 -12.59
C LEU A 5 22.07 2.79 -12.98
N LEU A 6 22.40 1.51 -12.82
CA LEU A 6 21.41 0.44 -12.78
C LEU A 6 20.49 0.74 -11.59
N ALA A 7 19.28 1.22 -11.88
CA ALA A 7 18.19 1.19 -10.93
C ALA A 7 17.91 -0.30 -10.63
N LEU A 8 18.45 -0.79 -9.52
CA LEU A 8 18.11 -2.10 -8.98
C LEU A 8 16.58 -2.15 -8.84
N PRO A 9 15.89 -3.17 -9.38
CA PRO A 9 14.47 -3.32 -9.14
C PRO A 9 14.28 -3.43 -7.63
N ALA A 10 13.55 -2.48 -7.04
CA ALA A 10 13.22 -2.55 -5.63
C ALA A 10 12.57 -3.92 -5.38
N PRO A 11 12.98 -4.67 -4.34
CA PRO A 11 12.32 -5.93 -4.02
C PRO A 11 10.83 -5.64 -3.89
N ALA A 12 10.01 -6.39 -4.63
CA ALA A 12 8.56 -6.24 -4.55
C ALA A 12 8.16 -6.44 -3.10
N ALA A 13 7.82 -5.33 -2.43
CA ALA A 13 7.49 -5.37 -1.02
C ALA A 13 6.28 -6.29 -0.83
N PRO A 14 6.21 -7.06 0.28
CA PRO A 14 5.21 -8.08 0.43
C PRO A 14 3.80 -7.49 0.34
N VAL A 15 2.98 -8.09 -0.53
CA VAL A 15 1.55 -7.80 -0.61
C VAL A 15 0.92 -8.22 0.72
N ARG A 16 0.26 -7.29 1.39
CA ARG A 16 -0.43 -7.52 2.66
C ARG A 16 -1.88 -7.84 2.36
N THR A 17 -2.38 -8.93 2.94
CA THR A 17 -3.81 -9.20 2.96
C THR A 17 -4.49 -8.29 4.00
N PRO A 18 -5.81 -8.06 3.92
CA PRO A 18 -6.53 -7.23 4.88
C PRO A 18 -6.33 -7.68 6.33
N GLU A 19 -6.21 -8.97 6.57
CA GLU A 19 -6.01 -9.57 7.90
C GLU A 19 -4.63 -9.24 8.50
N GLY A 20 -3.64 -8.96 7.65
CA GLY A 20 -2.29 -8.53 8.05
C GLY A 20 -2.15 -7.03 8.25
N LEU A 21 -3.24 -6.27 8.16
CA LEU A 21 -3.28 -4.81 8.34
C LEU A 21 -4.04 -4.45 9.61
N PRO A 22 -3.78 -3.27 10.21
CA PRO A 22 -4.59 -2.78 11.30
C PRO A 22 -6.05 -2.64 10.87
N ALA A 23 -6.97 -3.19 11.67
CA ALA A 23 -8.40 -3.20 11.35
C ALA A 23 -8.96 -1.80 11.11
N GLU A 24 -8.55 -0.82 11.93
CA GLU A 24 -8.93 0.59 11.78
C GLU A 24 -8.55 1.17 10.41
N LEU A 25 -7.38 0.77 9.88
CA LEU A 25 -6.91 1.25 8.59
C LEU A 25 -7.72 0.64 7.45
N VAL A 26 -8.04 -0.65 7.53
CA VAL A 26 -8.92 -1.33 6.58
C VAL A 26 -10.30 -0.69 6.61
N HIS A 27 -10.90 -0.56 7.79
CA HIS A 27 -12.22 0.04 7.98
C HIS A 27 -12.29 1.49 7.46
N ALA A 28 -11.25 2.29 7.69
CA ALA A 28 -11.18 3.66 7.19
C ALA A 28 -11.14 3.72 5.64
N VAL A 29 -10.43 2.78 4.99
CA VAL A 29 -10.41 2.70 3.53
C VAL A 29 -11.76 2.25 3.00
N GLU A 30 -12.32 1.17 3.55
CA GLU A 30 -13.62 0.63 3.12
C GLU A 30 -14.74 1.65 3.28
N SER A 31 -14.79 2.36 4.42
CA SER A 31 -15.77 3.42 4.69
C SER A 31 -15.61 4.61 3.74
N ALA A 32 -14.36 5.01 3.43
CA ALA A 32 -14.11 6.12 2.52
C ALA A 32 -14.45 5.80 1.06
N THR A 33 -14.39 4.53 0.66
CA THR A 33 -14.62 4.10 -0.73
C THR A 33 -15.97 3.45 -0.96
N GLY A 34 -16.67 3.03 0.10
CA GLY A 34 -17.83 2.15 0.04
C GLY A 34 -17.52 0.78 -0.55
N GLY A 35 -16.26 0.32 -0.48
CA GLY A 35 -15.77 -0.88 -1.16
C GLY A 35 -15.06 -1.83 -0.22
N ARG A 36 -14.70 -3.02 -0.68
CA ARG A 36 -13.97 -4.02 0.10
C ARG A 36 -12.48 -3.98 -0.22
N VAL A 37 -11.63 -3.97 0.80
CA VAL A 37 -10.18 -4.09 0.60
C VAL A 37 -9.84 -5.55 0.26
N LEU A 38 -9.05 -5.75 -0.79
CA LEU A 38 -8.56 -7.06 -1.22
C LEU A 38 -7.09 -7.29 -0.85
N ALA A 39 -6.28 -6.24 -0.93
CA ALA A 39 -4.85 -6.28 -0.66
C ALA A 39 -4.31 -4.86 -0.45
N ALA A 40 -3.14 -4.75 0.16
CA ALA A 40 -2.37 -3.51 0.19
C ALA A 40 -0.89 -3.77 -0.06
N GLU A 41 -0.26 -2.88 -0.81
CA GLU A 41 1.16 -2.95 -1.14
C GLU A 41 1.86 -1.69 -0.63
N PRO A 42 3.06 -1.81 -0.03
CA PRO A 42 3.89 -0.64 0.25
C PRO A 42 4.12 0.17 -1.02
N ALA A 43 3.87 1.47 -0.94
CA ALA A 43 4.01 2.38 -2.07
C ALA A 43 4.44 3.75 -1.56
N GLU A 44 5.21 4.47 -2.37
CA GLU A 44 5.54 5.86 -2.12
C GLU A 44 4.72 6.76 -3.04
N ARG A 45 4.30 7.92 -2.52
CA ARG A 45 3.70 9.00 -3.31
C ARG A 45 4.28 10.32 -2.80
N ASP A 46 4.88 11.10 -3.69
CA ASP A 46 5.44 12.42 -3.40
C ASP A 46 6.46 12.41 -2.23
N GLY A 47 7.32 11.38 -2.18
CA GLY A 47 8.29 11.20 -1.09
C GLY A 47 7.70 10.68 0.22
N VAL A 48 6.38 10.43 0.27
CA VAL A 48 5.68 9.95 1.46
C VAL A 48 5.45 8.44 1.35
N PRO A 49 5.99 7.63 2.28
CA PRO A 49 5.70 6.21 2.32
C PRO A 49 4.25 5.96 2.75
N GLY A 50 3.65 4.95 2.15
CA GLY A 50 2.28 4.57 2.41
C GLY A 50 1.91 3.19 1.91
N LEU A 51 0.62 2.96 1.85
CA LEU A 51 0.03 1.74 1.30
C LEU A 51 -0.86 2.10 0.12
N ARG A 52 -0.69 1.35 -0.97
CA ARG A 52 -1.62 1.30 -2.10
C ARG A 52 -2.57 0.13 -1.91
N PHE A 53 -3.81 0.41 -1.61
CA PHE A 53 -4.90 -0.55 -1.43
C PHE A 53 -5.51 -0.91 -2.78
N ARG A 54 -5.76 -2.20 -2.99
CA ARG A 54 -6.65 -2.72 -4.03
C ARG A 54 -8.04 -2.86 -3.42
N VAL A 55 -8.99 -2.08 -3.93
CA VAL A 55 -10.36 -2.02 -3.40
C VAL A 55 -11.33 -2.49 -4.46
N LEU A 56 -12.13 -3.51 -4.15
CA LEU A 56 -13.28 -3.91 -4.93
C LEU A 56 -14.43 -2.96 -4.64
N THR A 57 -14.83 -2.16 -5.61
CA THR A 57 -15.95 -1.23 -5.51
C THR A 57 -17.30 -1.91 -5.76
N PRO A 58 -18.43 -1.31 -5.32
CA PRO A 58 -19.76 -1.88 -5.50
C PRO A 58 -20.16 -2.17 -6.96
N ASP A 59 -19.60 -1.44 -7.91
CA ASP A 59 -19.78 -1.65 -9.35
C ASP A 59 -18.90 -2.79 -9.91
N GLY A 60 -18.24 -3.57 -9.05
CA GLY A 60 -17.48 -4.76 -9.43
C GLY A 60 -16.09 -4.46 -9.99
N ARG A 61 -15.58 -3.24 -9.84
CA ARG A 61 -14.26 -2.83 -10.35
C ARG A 61 -13.21 -2.81 -9.25
N VAL A 62 -11.95 -2.99 -9.62
CA VAL A 62 -10.83 -2.80 -8.70
C VAL A 62 -10.25 -1.41 -8.89
N ARG A 63 -10.15 -0.64 -7.80
CA ARG A 63 -9.50 0.67 -7.77
C ARG A 63 -8.30 0.67 -6.83
N HIS A 64 -7.32 1.50 -7.15
CA HIS A 64 -6.17 1.74 -6.29
C HIS A 64 -6.38 2.99 -5.43
N VAL A 65 -6.26 2.84 -4.11
CA VAL A 65 -6.36 3.95 -3.15
C VAL A 65 -5.06 4.03 -2.38
N TRP A 66 -4.46 5.22 -2.33
CA TRP A 66 -3.25 5.44 -1.55
C TRP A 66 -3.60 6.07 -0.19
N ARG A 67 -2.93 5.61 0.86
CA ARG A 67 -2.94 6.23 2.19
C ARG A 67 -1.53 6.33 2.73
N PRO A 68 -1.16 7.46 3.36
CA PRO A 68 0.10 7.56 4.08
C PRO A 68 0.11 6.54 5.21
N TRP A 69 1.22 5.84 5.37
CA TRP A 69 1.38 4.78 6.35
C TRP A 69 2.87 4.55 6.60
N ALA A 70 3.31 4.84 7.81
CA ALA A 70 4.72 4.69 8.19
C ALA A 70 5.12 3.25 8.54
N GLY A 71 4.17 2.29 8.53
CA GLY A 71 4.41 0.95 9.08
C GLY A 71 4.49 0.95 10.61
N PRO A 72 4.51 -0.25 11.23
CA PRO A 72 5.22 -0.40 12.49
C PRO A 72 6.65 0.07 12.24
N ARG A 73 7.14 1.05 13.01
CA ARG A 73 8.56 1.37 13.00
C ARG A 73 9.28 0.11 13.48
N GLU A 74 9.77 -0.69 12.56
CA GLU A 74 10.71 -1.74 12.88
C GLU A 74 11.91 -1.02 13.46
N ARG A 75 12.02 -1.02 14.79
CA ARG A 75 13.21 -0.59 15.48
C ARG A 75 14.29 -1.57 15.02
N ARG A 76 15.01 -1.22 13.95
CA ARG A 76 16.36 -1.75 13.72
C ARG A 76 17.16 -1.36 14.97
N ARG A 77 17.23 -2.28 15.92
CA ARG A 77 18.31 -2.36 16.89
C ARG A 77 19.44 -3.16 16.24
#